data_AF-A0A6G9N8G2-F1
#
_entry.id   AF-A0A6G9N8G2-F1
#
_cell.length_a   1.000
_cell.length_b   1.000
_cell.length_c   1.000
_cell.angle_alpha   90.00
_cell.angle_beta   90.00
_cell.angle_gamma   90.00
#
_symmetry.space_group_name_H-M   'P 1'
#
loop_
_entity.id
_entity.type
_entity.pdbx_description
1 polymer ?
#
loop_
_entity_poly.entity_id
_entity_poly.type
_entity_poly.pdbx_seq_one_letter_code
_entity_poly.pdbx_strand_id
1 'polypeptide(L)'
;MPDEREHERDSEYPNPREEDIMAGDRRISRPDSSLPDWYVSDAAYRPIPIAWFTAAVLIQAVAAYGVFVVLLDASGWITLGLTGLASIAIYLWSMDRGLASAGAGWRIALGVVMTVQFALVVIGTSPRL
;
A
#
# COMPACT_ATOMS: atom_id res chain seq x y z
N MET A 1 -2.56 14.96 -62.74
CA MET A 1 -2.53 14.91 -61.26
C MET A 1 -2.33 13.45 -60.89
N PRO A 2 -1.34 13.12 -60.04
CA PRO A 2 -0.95 11.75 -59.78
C PRO A 2 -1.98 11.10 -58.85
N ASP A 3 -2.48 9.94 -59.27
CA ASP A 3 -3.31 9.08 -58.42
C ASP A 3 -2.56 8.72 -57.15
N GLU A 4 -3.33 8.73 -56.08
CA GLU A 4 -3.00 8.44 -54.69
C GLU A 4 -2.38 7.04 -54.56
N ARG A 5 -1.10 6.92 -54.90
CA ARG A 5 -0.24 5.92 -54.28
C ARG A 5 -0.16 6.30 -52.81
N GLU A 6 -0.86 5.61 -51.91
CA GLU A 6 -0.38 5.38 -50.55
C GLU A 6 -1.24 4.36 -49.78
N HIS A 7 -0.68 3.16 -49.66
CA HIS A 7 -0.85 2.24 -48.53
C HIS A 7 -2.02 1.26 -48.50
N GLU A 8 -2.47 0.75 -49.65
CA GLU A 8 -2.99 -0.63 -49.70
C GLU A 8 -1.79 -1.60 -49.67
N ARG A 9 -1.00 -1.53 -48.60
CA ARG A 9 -0.18 -2.66 -48.21
C ARG A 9 -1.17 -3.58 -47.52
N ASP A 10 -1.53 -4.67 -48.19
CA ASP A 10 -2.00 -5.89 -47.55
C ASP A 10 -1.15 -6.08 -46.29
N SER A 11 -1.70 -5.65 -45.16
CA SER A 11 -1.05 -5.80 -43.88
C SER A 11 -1.07 -7.30 -43.66
N GLU A 12 0.11 -7.93 -43.73
CA GLU A 12 0.33 -9.33 -43.39
C GLU A 12 -0.25 -9.71 -42.01
N TYR A 13 -0.62 -8.71 -41.21
CA TYR A 13 -1.25 -8.81 -39.90
C TYR A 13 -2.74 -8.40 -39.93
N PRO A 14 -3.64 -9.21 -39.34
CA PRO A 14 -5.06 -8.90 -39.20
C PRO A 14 -5.31 -7.55 -38.54
N ASN A 15 -6.37 -6.86 -38.94
CA ASN A 15 -6.77 -5.60 -38.32
C ASN A 15 -7.29 -5.85 -36.89
N PRO A 16 -6.61 -5.37 -35.83
CA PRO A 16 -6.99 -5.64 -34.43
C PRO A 16 -8.38 -5.12 -34.04
N ARG A 17 -8.93 -4.19 -34.83
CA ARG A 17 -10.21 -3.52 -34.55
C ARG A 17 -11.42 -4.24 -35.14
N GLU A 18 -11.20 -5.15 -36.08
CA GLU A 18 -12.26 -5.77 -36.88
C GLU A 18 -12.21 -7.31 -36.78
N GLU A 19 -11.02 -7.87 -36.56
CA GLU A 19 -10.78 -9.30 -36.57
C GLU A 19 -10.06 -9.76 -35.29
N ASP A 20 -10.24 -11.03 -34.94
CA ASP A 20 -9.54 -11.63 -33.80
C ASP A 20 -8.08 -11.90 -34.15
N ILE A 21 -7.16 -11.49 -33.28
CA ILE A 21 -5.75 -11.84 -33.44
C ILE A 21 -5.49 -13.15 -32.72
N MET A 22 -5.01 -14.15 -33.46
CA MET A 22 -4.63 -15.47 -32.97
C MET A 22 -3.11 -15.57 -32.82
N ALA A 23 -2.63 -16.22 -31.76
CA ALA A 23 -1.25 -16.70 -31.65
C ALA A 23 -1.24 -18.20 -31.31
N GLY A 24 -0.96 -19.03 -32.32
CA GLY A 24 -1.20 -20.47 -32.24
C GLY A 24 -2.68 -20.74 -31.97
N ASP A 25 -2.97 -21.58 -30.99
CA ASP A 25 -4.35 -21.91 -30.59
C ASP A 25 -4.97 -20.89 -29.62
N ARG A 26 -4.25 -19.82 -29.24
CA ARG A 26 -4.70 -18.82 -28.25
C ARG A 26 -5.16 -17.53 -28.92
N ARG A 27 -6.38 -17.08 -28.60
CA ARG A 27 -6.90 -15.74 -28.94
C ARG A 27 -6.22 -14.67 -28.09
N ILE A 28 -5.58 -13.67 -28.71
CA ILE A 28 -4.87 -12.55 -28.07
C ILE A 28 -5.67 -11.24 -28.06
N SER A 29 -6.52 -11.01 -29.06
CA SER A 29 -7.36 -9.81 -29.05
C SER A 29 -8.70 -10.10 -29.67
N ARG A 30 -9.74 -9.50 -29.10
CA ARG A 30 -11.10 -9.53 -29.64
C ARG A 30 -11.52 -8.09 -29.98
N PRO A 31 -12.17 -7.84 -31.12
CA PRO A 31 -12.69 -6.51 -31.47
C PRO A 31 -13.61 -5.91 -30.39
N ASP A 32 -14.25 -6.76 -29.58
CA ASP A 32 -15.13 -6.36 -28.46
C ASP A 32 -14.44 -6.32 -27.08
N SER A 33 -13.18 -6.76 -26.97
CA SER A 33 -12.37 -6.52 -25.76
C SER A 33 -11.76 -5.12 -25.86
N SER A 34 -12.50 -4.12 -25.37
CA SER A 34 -12.07 -2.71 -25.35
C SER A 34 -10.80 -2.45 -24.54
N LEU A 35 -10.27 -3.48 -23.88
CA LEU A 35 -9.17 -3.41 -22.94
C LEU A 35 -8.15 -4.48 -23.31
N PRO A 36 -6.87 -4.10 -23.54
CA PRO A 36 -5.82 -5.05 -23.85
C PRO A 36 -5.67 -6.13 -22.77
N ASP A 37 -5.10 -7.29 -23.11
CA ASP A 37 -4.86 -8.41 -22.17
C ASP A 37 -4.08 -8.02 -20.89
N TRP A 38 -3.34 -6.91 -20.93
CA TRP A 38 -2.61 -6.35 -19.80
C TRP A 38 -3.45 -5.42 -18.91
N TYR A 39 -4.64 -5.03 -19.36
CA TYR A 39 -5.56 -4.18 -18.64
C TYR A 39 -6.53 -5.04 -17.82
N VAL A 40 -6.17 -5.25 -16.56
CA VAL A 40 -7.09 -5.84 -15.59
C VAL A 40 -8.06 -4.75 -15.15
N SER A 41 -9.28 -4.77 -15.69
CA SER A 41 -10.33 -3.78 -15.43
C SER A 41 -10.78 -3.71 -13.96
N ASP A 42 -10.28 -4.59 -13.10
CA ASP A 42 -10.67 -4.68 -11.69
C ASP A 42 -9.53 -5.19 -10.79
N ALA A 43 -8.32 -4.64 -10.96
CA ALA A 43 -7.25 -4.80 -9.97
C ALA A 43 -7.36 -3.72 -8.88
N ALA A 44 -8.55 -3.52 -8.30
CA ALA A 44 -8.65 -2.72 -7.09
C ALA A 44 -7.78 -3.39 -6.02
N TYR A 45 -6.83 -2.63 -5.45
CA TYR A 45 -5.94 -3.13 -4.40
C TYR A 45 -6.77 -3.73 -3.27
N ARG A 46 -6.61 -5.03 -3.04
CA ARG A 46 -7.20 -5.70 -1.88
C ARG A 46 -6.26 -5.50 -0.70
N PRO A 47 -6.71 -4.83 0.38
CA PRO A 47 -5.85 -4.60 1.52
C PRO A 47 -5.37 -5.93 2.10
N ILE A 48 -4.06 -6.10 2.16
CA ILE A 48 -3.42 -7.26 2.77
C ILE A 48 -3.16 -6.92 4.24
N PRO A 49 -3.86 -7.53 5.21
CA PRO A 49 -3.78 -7.11 6.62
C PRO A 49 -2.37 -7.15 7.20
N ILE A 50 -1.58 -8.17 6.84
CA ILE A 50 -0.21 -8.29 7.34
C ILE A 50 0.70 -7.15 6.84
N ALA A 51 0.52 -6.69 5.61
CA ALA A 51 1.33 -5.60 5.06
C ALA A 51 1.11 -4.30 5.83
N TRP A 52 -0.15 -3.97 6.12
CA TRP A 52 -0.50 -2.78 6.89
C TRP A 52 -0.16 -2.90 8.37
N PHE A 53 -0.30 -4.10 8.96
CA PHE A 53 0.18 -4.40 10.31
C PHE A 53 1.69 -4.15 10.42
N THR A 54 2.49 -4.77 9.54
CA THR A 54 3.95 -4.63 9.56
C THR A 54 4.37 -3.20 9.29
N ALA A 55 3.73 -2.51 8.33
CA ALA A 55 3.99 -1.11 8.07
C ALA A 55 3.76 -0.24 9.32
N ALA A 56 2.62 -0.40 10.00
CA ALA A 56 2.32 0.35 11.22
C ALA A 56 3.33 0.08 12.34
N VAL A 57 3.69 -1.19 12.56
CA VAL A 57 4.69 -1.62 13.55
C VAL A 57 6.06 -0.99 13.27
N LEU A 58 6.50 -0.98 12.01
CA LEU A 58 7.78 -0.39 11.61
C LEU A 58 7.78 1.13 11.72
N ILE A 59 6.71 1.78 11.23
CA ILE A 59 6.57 3.24 11.31
C ILE A 59 6.56 3.68 12.77
N GLN A 60 5.84 2.98 13.65
CA GLN A 60 5.85 3.32 15.07
C GLN A 60 7.21 3.11 15.70
N ALA A 61 7.92 2.02 15.39
CA ALA A 61 9.25 1.79 15.95
C ALA A 61 10.23 2.91 15.57
N VAL A 62 10.23 3.32 14.30
CA VAL A 62 11.05 4.43 13.81
C VAL A 62 10.62 5.76 14.43
N ALA A 63 9.32 6.05 14.48
CA ALA A 63 8.79 7.29 15.04
C ALA A 63 9.09 7.40 16.54
N ALA A 64 8.83 6.34 17.32
CA ALA A 64 9.11 6.28 18.74
C ALA A 64 10.61 6.44 19.03
N TYR A 65 11.47 5.76 18.27
CA TYR A 65 12.92 5.92 18.38
C TYR A 65 13.36 7.35 18.05
N GLY A 66 12.87 7.92 16.96
CA GLY A 66 13.18 9.28 16.55
C GLY A 66 12.76 10.32 17.60
N VAL A 67 11.52 10.23 18.10
CA VAL A 67 11.01 11.09 19.17
C VAL A 67 11.87 10.94 20.43
N PHE A 68 12.17 9.71 20.83
CA PHE A 68 12.99 9.44 22.02
C PHE A 68 14.38 10.06 21.93
N VAL A 69 15.06 9.90 20.79
CA VAL A 69 16.42 10.40 20.56
C VAL A 69 16.45 11.93 20.47
N VAL A 70 15.52 12.52 19.72
CA VAL A 70 15.42 13.99 19.58
C VAL A 70 15.13 14.66 20.92
N LEU A 71 14.39 13.99 21.80
CA LEU A 71 13.95 14.53 23.08
C LEU A 71 14.74 13.96 24.27
N LEU A 72 15.96 13.47 24.07
CA LEU A 72 16.76 12.85 25.15
C LEU A 72 16.91 13.75 26.39
N ASP A 73 17.10 15.05 26.19
CA ASP A 73 17.30 16.04 27.25
C ASP A 73 16.00 16.79 27.65
N ALA A 74 14.87 16.42 27.03
CA ALA A 74 13.57 17.01 27.38
C ALA A 74 12.89 16.24 28.52
N SER A 75 11.88 16.87 29.12
CA SER A 75 11.01 16.22 30.11
C SER A 75 10.41 14.93 29.57
N GLY A 76 10.39 13.90 30.41
CA GLY A 76 9.85 12.61 30.02
C GLY A 76 8.36 12.68 29.66
N TRP A 77 7.59 13.56 30.30
CA TRP A 77 6.18 13.78 29.97
C TRP A 77 5.96 14.24 28.53
N ILE A 78 6.85 15.09 28.00
CA ILE A 78 6.78 15.57 26.61
C ILE A 78 7.06 14.40 25.66
N THR A 79 8.07 13.58 25.98
CA THR A 79 8.42 12.39 25.19
C THR A 79 7.27 11.38 25.17
N LEU A 80 6.65 11.11 26.31
CA LEU A 80 5.48 10.23 26.42
C LEU A 80 4.29 10.77 25.64
N GLY A 81 3.99 12.07 25.78
CA GLY A 81 2.88 12.72 25.08
C GLY A 81 3.02 12.64 23.56
N LEU A 82 4.20 12.99 23.04
CA LEU A 82 4.46 12.96 21.59
C LEU A 82 4.49 11.54 21.03
N THR A 83 5.10 10.60 21.74
CA THR A 83 5.11 9.18 21.33
C THR A 83 3.70 8.60 21.34
N GLY A 84 2.89 8.95 22.35
CA GLY A 84 1.50 8.51 22.46
C GLY A 84 0.64 9.06 21.32
N LEU A 85 0.75 10.36 21.03
CA LEU A 85 0.07 10.99 19.89
C LEU A 85 0.47 10.35 18.55
N ALA A 86 1.77 10.13 18.33
CA ALA A 86 2.25 9.45 17.13
C ALA A 86 1.68 8.02 17.03
N SER A 87 1.66 7.28 18.14
CA SER A 87 1.12 5.91 18.17
C SER A 87 -0.37 5.89 17.83
N ILE A 88 -1.17 6.84 18.37
CA ILE A 88 -2.60 6.96 18.04
C ILE A 88 -2.78 7.30 16.55
N ALA A 89 -2.03 8.26 16.02
CA ALA A 89 -2.12 8.65 14.62
C ALA A 89 -1.79 7.47 13.68
N ILE A 90 -0.75 6.69 13.99
CA ILE A 90 -0.35 5.51 13.22
C ILE A 90 -1.41 4.42 13.30
N TYR A 91 -1.99 4.20 14.48
CA TYR A 91 -3.07 3.22 14.66
C TYR A 91 -4.28 3.58 13.80
N LEU A 92 -4.75 4.83 13.85
CA LEU A 92 -5.88 5.30 13.04
C LEU A 92 -5.57 5.21 11.54
N TRP A 93 -4.38 5.64 11.12
CA TRP A 93 -3.93 5.52 9.73
C TRP A 93 -3.94 4.06 9.24
N SER A 94 -3.51 3.11 10.08
CA SER A 94 -3.52 1.69 9.72
C SER A 94 -4.94 1.14 9.54
N MET A 95 -5.91 1.63 10.33
CA MET A 95 -7.31 1.24 10.20
C MET A 95 -7.88 1.68 8.87
N ASP A 96 -7.64 2.94 8.49
CA ASP A 96 -8.11 3.53 7.22
C ASP A 96 -7.55 2.81 5.99
N ARG A 97 -6.34 2.24 6.10
CA ARG A 97 -5.69 1.52 4.98
C ARG A 97 -6.17 0.09 4.78
N GLY A 98 -6.94 -0.46 5.72
CA GLY A 98 -7.61 -1.75 5.55
C GLY A 98 -7.45 -2.73 6.70
N LEU A 99 -6.84 -2.35 7.83
CA LEU A 99 -6.94 -3.16 9.04
C LEU A 99 -8.36 -3.15 9.63
N ALA A 100 -9.15 -2.11 9.37
CA ALA A 100 -10.53 -2.04 9.87
C ALA A 100 -11.42 -3.16 9.33
N SER A 101 -11.22 -3.53 8.05
CA SER A 101 -11.91 -4.64 7.37
C SER A 101 -11.28 -6.01 7.64
N ALA A 102 -10.14 -6.06 8.34
CA ALA A 102 -9.48 -7.31 8.67
C ALA A 102 -10.15 -8.03 9.86
N GLY A 103 -9.87 -9.32 10.03
CA GLY A 103 -10.32 -10.08 11.20
C GLY A 103 -9.84 -9.44 12.51
N ALA A 104 -10.64 -9.56 13.57
CA ALA A 104 -10.39 -8.91 14.86
C ALA A 104 -9.00 -9.18 15.45
N GLY A 105 -8.45 -10.38 15.18
CA GLY A 105 -7.10 -10.76 15.61
C GLY A 105 -6.01 -9.81 15.14
N TRP A 106 -6.09 -9.26 13.91
CA TRP A 106 -5.09 -8.32 13.39
C TRP A 106 -5.10 -6.99 14.15
N ARG A 107 -6.29 -6.48 14.47
CA ARG A 107 -6.46 -5.22 15.21
C ARG A 107 -5.97 -5.36 16.66
N ILE A 108 -6.28 -6.50 17.29
CA ILE A 108 -5.80 -6.82 18.64
C ILE A 108 -4.29 -6.98 18.64
N ALA A 109 -3.73 -7.75 17.70
CA ALA A 109 -2.29 -7.93 17.58
C ALA A 109 -1.57 -6.59 17.39
N LEU A 110 -2.11 -5.71 16.53
CA LEU A 110 -1.56 -4.37 16.35
C LEU A 110 -1.57 -3.60 17.67
N GLY A 111 -2.74 -3.49 18.32
CA GLY A 111 -2.85 -2.79 19.61
C GLY A 111 -1.87 -3.31 20.66
N VAL A 112 -1.70 -4.63 20.77
CA VAL A 112 -0.75 -5.27 21.70
C VAL A 112 0.70 -4.87 21.36
N VAL A 113 1.13 -5.05 20.12
CA VAL A 113 2.52 -4.74 19.71
C VAL A 113 2.81 -3.25 19.88
N MET A 114 1.86 -2.38 19.48
CA MET A 114 2.04 -0.94 19.63
C MET A 114 2.14 -0.52 21.11
N THR A 115 1.37 -1.17 21.99
CA THR A 115 1.43 -0.94 23.44
C THR A 115 2.76 -1.40 24.03
N VAL A 116 3.29 -2.55 23.59
CA VAL A 116 4.61 -3.03 24.01
C VAL A 116 5.71 -2.04 23.60
N GLN A 117 5.69 -1.55 22.36
CA GLN A 117 6.65 -0.53 21.93
C GLN A 117 6.54 0.76 22.75
N PHE A 118 5.32 1.21 23.03
CA PHE A 118 5.10 2.37 23.90
C PHE A 118 5.62 2.14 25.32
N ALA A 119 5.43 0.95 25.88
CA ALA A 119 5.97 0.58 27.19
C ALA A 119 7.50 0.63 27.24
N LEU A 120 8.19 0.27 26.15
CA LEU A 120 9.64 0.43 26.05
C LEU A 120 10.05 1.90 26.14
N VAL A 121 9.28 2.81 25.52
CA VAL A 121 9.51 4.25 25.67
C VAL A 121 9.28 4.68 27.11
N VAL A 122 8.22 4.22 27.78
CA VAL A 122 7.98 4.51 29.20
C VAL A 122 9.18 4.10 30.07
N ILE A 123 9.68 2.88 29.88
CA ILE A 123 10.84 2.37 30.62
C ILE A 123 12.08 3.23 30.33
N GLY A 124 12.38 3.50 29.05
CA GLY A 124 13.55 4.29 28.65
C GLY A 124 13.49 5.76 29.08
N THR A 125 12.28 6.28 29.29
CA THR A 125 12.06 7.67 29.70
C THR A 125 11.91 7.81 31.22
N SER A 126 11.79 6.71 31.96
CA SER A 126 11.62 6.71 33.42
C SER A 126 12.63 7.54 34.22
N PRO A 127 13.92 7.69 33.82
CA PRO A 127 14.86 8.52 34.60
C PRO A 127 14.57 10.03 34.56
N ARG A 128 13.67 10.48 33.69
CA ARG A 128 13.37 11.90 33.40
C ARG A 128 11.87 12.23 33.53
N LEU A 129 11.09 11.33 34.15
CA LEU A 129 9.68 11.54 34.48
C LEU A 129 9.50 12.43 35.71
#